data_AF-A0A521YIN5-F1
#
_entry.id   AF-A0A521YIN5-F1
#
_cell.length_a   1.000
_cell.length_b   1.000
_cell.length_c   1.000
_cell.angle_alpha   90.00
_cell.angle_beta   90.00
_cell.angle_gamma   90.00
#
_symmetry.space_group_name_H-M   'P 1'
#
loop_
_entity.id
_entity.type
_entity.pdbx_description
1 polymer ?
#
loop_
_entity_poly.entity_id
_entity_poly.type
_entity_poly.pdbx_seq_one_letter_code
_entity_poly.pdbx_strand_id
1 'polypeptide(L)'
;MSYVFDLERSAAGLRLNRFLHSLGNQESRKRFLEKPEEAMLGLSEQEKDMVRRLDWKAMQDYGASFFCLEKLGRAKGVSNPQMVAAFRGETLEEFLKTRRVPGAR
;
A
#
# COMPACT_ATOMS: atom_id res chain seq x y z
N MET A 1 0.40 -11.44 -14.06
CA MET A 1 0.88 -10.32 -14.91
C MET A 1 2.06 -9.67 -14.20
N SER A 2 3.15 -9.34 -14.92
CA SER A 2 4.26 -8.58 -14.31
C SER A 2 3.82 -7.14 -14.02
N TYR A 3 4.04 -6.66 -12.80
CA TYR A 3 3.76 -5.27 -12.43
C TYR A 3 5.00 -4.41 -12.71
N VAL A 4 4.89 -3.48 -13.65
CA VAL A 4 5.94 -2.49 -13.95
C VAL A 4 5.41 -1.10 -13.61
N PHE A 5 6.16 -0.38 -12.78
CA PHE A 5 5.88 1.01 -12.42
C PHE A 5 6.53 1.94 -13.45
N ASP A 6 5.89 2.06 -14.61
CA ASP A 6 6.33 2.90 -15.73
C ASP A 6 5.81 4.34 -15.62
N LEU A 7 6.13 5.17 -16.63
CA LEU A 7 5.77 6.57 -16.66
C LEU A 7 4.24 6.78 -16.68
N GLU A 8 3.51 6.07 -17.55
CA GLU A 8 2.06 6.19 -17.69
C GLU A 8 1.34 5.84 -16.39
N ARG A 9 1.73 4.71 -15.78
CA ARG A 9 1.17 4.25 -14.51
C ARG A 9 1.50 5.20 -13.37
N SER A 10 2.74 5.69 -13.30
CA SER A 10 3.14 6.65 -12.27
C SER A 10 2.37 7.97 -12.38
N ALA A 11 2.08 8.42 -13.60
CA ALA A 11 1.26 9.61 -13.85
C ALA A 11 -0.20 9.39 -13.42
N ALA A 12 -0.79 8.23 -13.77
CA ALA A 12 -2.15 7.88 -13.36
C ALA A 12 -2.31 7.83 -11.83
N GLY A 13 -1.33 7.24 -11.14
CA GLY A 13 -1.33 7.10 -9.68
C GLY A 13 -0.74 8.30 -8.92
N LEU A 14 -0.44 9.44 -9.55
CA LEU A 14 0.37 10.50 -8.94
C LEU A 14 -0.23 11.06 -7.64
N ARG A 15 -1.54 11.30 -7.59
CA ARG A 15 -2.22 11.79 -6.36
C ARG A 15 -2.10 10.77 -5.23
N LEU A 16 -2.49 9.53 -5.49
CA LEU A 16 -2.37 8.42 -4.54
C LEU A 16 -0.94 8.27 -4.03
N ASN A 17 0.06 8.25 -4.91
CA ASN A 17 1.47 8.11 -4.53
C ASN A 17 1.95 9.28 -3.67
N ARG A 18 1.54 10.52 -3.94
CA ARG A 18 1.88 11.68 -3.09
C ARG A 18 1.28 11.55 -1.68
N PHE A 19 0.03 11.12 -1.58
CA PHE A 19 -0.60 10.85 -0.28
C PHE A 19 0.15 9.76 0.48
N LEU A 20 0.37 8.60 -0.15
CA LEU A 20 1.09 7.47 0.46
C LEU A 20 2.52 7.87 0.87
N HIS A 21 3.21 8.66 0.05
CA HIS A 21 4.54 9.18 0.36
C HIS A 21 4.53 10.06 1.63
N SER A 22 3.50 10.89 1.82
CA SER A 22 3.37 11.77 2.98
C SER A 22 3.34 11.00 4.31
N LEU A 23 2.89 9.73 4.31
CA LEU A 23 2.83 8.89 5.52
C LEU A 23 4.21 8.54 6.10
N GLY A 24 5.30 8.85 5.38
CA GLY A 24 6.66 8.83 5.94
C GLY A 24 6.85 9.89 7.03
N ASN A 25 6.24 11.07 6.86
CA ASN A 25 6.25 12.14 7.85
C ASN A 25 5.40 11.76 9.07
N GLN A 26 5.92 12.00 10.27
CA GLN A 26 5.28 11.62 11.52
C GLN A 26 3.92 12.31 11.73
N GLU A 27 3.82 13.61 11.43
CA GLU A 27 2.60 14.38 11.64
C GLU A 27 1.51 13.98 10.64
N SER A 28 1.88 13.79 9.37
CA SER A 28 0.94 13.29 8.35
C SER A 28 0.43 11.90 8.68
N ARG A 29 1.32 11.00 9.16
CA ARG A 29 0.93 9.67 9.62
C ARG A 29 0.01 9.73 10.83
N LYS A 30 0.32 10.56 11.83
CA LYS A 30 -0.54 10.76 13.02
C LYS A 30 -1.93 11.23 12.60
N ARG A 31 -2.00 12.26 11.74
CA ARG A 31 -3.27 12.77 11.20
C ARG A 31 -4.07 11.68 10.48
N PHE A 32 -3.42 10.86 9.65
CA PHE A 32 -4.10 9.76 8.97
C PHE A 32 -4.65 8.70 9.94
N LEU A 33 -3.94 8.42 11.04
CA LEU A 33 -4.40 7.47 12.05
C LEU A 33 -5.56 7.99 12.88
N GLU A 34 -5.54 9.28 13.25
CA GLU A 34 -6.57 9.90 14.09
C GLU A 34 -7.79 10.35 13.28
N LYS A 35 -7.56 10.86 12.06
CA LYS A 35 -8.55 11.54 11.21
C LYS A 35 -8.38 11.14 9.75
N PRO A 36 -8.66 9.87 9.39
CA PRO A 36 -8.35 9.33 8.07
C PRO A 36 -9.04 10.08 6.92
N GLU A 37 -10.34 10.42 7.04
CA GLU A 37 -11.05 11.14 5.97
C GLU A 37 -10.49 12.54 5.73
N GLU A 38 -10.08 13.25 6.80
CA GLU A 38 -9.41 14.55 6.66
C GLU A 38 -8.05 14.44 5.99
N ALA A 39 -7.27 13.40 6.33
CA ALA A 39 -5.96 13.15 5.73
C ALA A 39 -6.06 12.78 4.24
N MET A 40 -7.20 12.20 3.82
CA MET A 40 -7.44 11.76 2.45
C MET A 40 -8.23 12.76 1.61
N LEU A 41 -8.51 13.99 2.07
CA LEU A 41 -9.31 14.96 1.32
C LEU A 41 -8.82 15.26 -0.11
N GLY A 42 -7.51 15.13 -0.36
CA GLY A 42 -6.91 15.32 -1.68
C GLY A 42 -7.02 14.12 -2.63
N LEU A 43 -7.62 13.01 -2.19
CA LEU A 43 -7.86 11.81 -2.99
C LEU A 43 -9.26 11.81 -3.60
N SER A 44 -9.41 11.16 -4.74
CA SER A 44 -10.71 10.77 -5.30
C SER A 44 -11.40 9.72 -4.42
N GLU A 45 -12.73 9.58 -4.52
CA GLU A 45 -13.45 8.56 -3.74
C GLU A 45 -12.99 7.13 -4.03
N GLN A 46 -12.58 6.83 -5.27
CA GLN A 46 -11.99 5.52 -5.61
C GLN A 46 -10.66 5.29 -4.88
N GLU A 47 -9.79 6.29 -4.85
CA GLU A 47 -8.51 6.23 -4.12
C GLU A 47 -8.74 6.08 -2.61
N LYS A 48 -9.71 6.81 -2.05
CA LYS A 48 -10.10 6.67 -0.65
C LYS A 48 -10.61 5.27 -0.34
N ASP A 49 -11.50 4.73 -1.15
CA ASP A 49 -12.06 3.39 -0.96
C ASP A 49 -10.97 2.31 -0.90
N MET A 50 -10.02 2.32 -1.84
CA MET A 50 -8.90 1.37 -1.84
C MET A 50 -8.04 1.48 -0.57
N VAL A 51 -7.77 2.71 -0.10
CA VAL A 51 -7.00 2.95 1.13
C VAL A 51 -7.79 2.51 2.37
N ARG A 52 -9.11 2.78 2.45
CA ARG A 52 -9.98 2.37 3.56
C ARG A 52 -10.01 0.85 3.71
N ARG A 53 -10.17 0.14 2.59
CA ARG A 53 -10.24 -1.34 2.56
C ARG A 53 -8.86 -2.01 2.65
N LEU A 54 -7.78 -1.23 2.63
CA LEU A 54 -6.40 -1.73 2.52
C LEU A 54 -6.25 -2.72 1.34
N ASP A 55 -6.90 -2.40 0.22
CA ASP A 55 -6.86 -3.24 -0.96
C ASP A 55 -5.53 -3.00 -1.70
N TRP A 56 -4.49 -3.70 -1.22
CA TRP A 56 -3.12 -3.59 -1.71
C TRP A 56 -3.04 -3.85 -3.22
N LYS A 57 -3.77 -4.85 -3.69
CA LYS A 57 -3.78 -5.23 -5.11
C LYS A 57 -4.47 -4.16 -5.94
N ALA A 58 -5.63 -3.65 -5.52
CA ALA A 58 -6.29 -2.56 -6.22
C ALA A 58 -5.43 -1.30 -6.26
N MET A 59 -4.77 -0.92 -5.15
CA MET A 59 -3.85 0.22 -5.16
C MET A 59 -2.66 0.01 -6.10
N GLN A 60 -2.06 -1.19 -6.12
CA GLN A 60 -0.99 -1.53 -7.05
C GLN A 60 -1.49 -1.41 -8.50
N ASP A 61 -2.62 -2.03 -8.83
CA ASP A 61 -3.23 -2.00 -10.16
C ASP A 61 -3.59 -0.59 -10.62
N TYR A 62 -4.03 0.26 -9.69
CA TYR A 62 -4.31 1.68 -9.93
C TYR A 62 -3.05 2.50 -10.25
N GLY A 63 -1.88 2.03 -9.80
CA GLY A 63 -0.60 2.68 -10.04
C GLY A 63 0.10 3.18 -8.78
N ALA A 64 -0.17 2.61 -7.61
CA ALA A 64 0.63 2.86 -6.42
C ALA A 64 1.98 2.12 -6.48
N SER A 65 3.07 2.84 -6.30
CA SER A 65 4.41 2.24 -6.15
C SER A 65 4.49 1.40 -4.88
N PHE A 66 5.13 0.23 -4.95
CA PHE A 66 5.37 -0.64 -3.79
C PHE A 66 6.02 0.10 -2.61
N PHE A 67 7.01 0.97 -2.88
CA PHE A 67 7.69 1.75 -1.84
C PHE A 67 6.83 2.86 -1.22
N CYS A 68 5.76 3.26 -1.92
CA CYS A 68 4.75 4.14 -1.34
C CYS A 68 3.75 3.34 -0.49
N LEU A 69 3.32 2.16 -0.97
CA LEU A 69 2.46 1.24 -0.21
C LEU A 69 3.09 0.82 1.12
N GLU A 70 4.40 0.59 1.16
CA GLU A 70 5.13 0.26 2.40
C GLU A 70 4.94 1.30 3.51
N LYS A 71 4.74 2.59 3.20
CA LYS A 71 4.50 3.63 4.20
C LYS A 71 3.11 3.50 4.83
N LEU A 72 2.11 3.16 4.03
CA LEU A 72 0.78 2.80 4.52
C LEU A 72 0.82 1.50 5.31
N GLY A 73 1.56 0.49 4.83
CA GLY A 73 1.81 -0.76 5.55
C GLY A 73 2.37 -0.50 6.94
N ARG A 74 3.44 0.30 7.04
CA ARG A 74 4.01 0.73 8.33
C ARG A 74 3.01 1.47 9.20
N ALA A 75 2.20 2.38 8.64
CA ALA A 75 1.19 3.11 9.40
C ALA A 75 0.11 2.18 9.98
N LYS A 76 -0.24 1.10 9.27
CA LYS A 76 -1.29 0.14 9.66
C LYS A 76 -0.75 -1.13 10.31
N GLY A 77 0.55 -1.22 10.58
CA GLY A 77 1.18 -2.41 11.18
C GLY A 77 1.20 -3.63 10.25
N VAL A 78 1.13 -3.43 8.93
CA VAL A 78 1.19 -4.49 7.93
C VAL A 78 2.61 -4.61 7.40
N SER A 79 3.19 -5.81 7.51
CA SER A 79 4.54 -6.13 7.05
C SER A 79 4.63 -6.33 5.53
N ASN A 80 5.84 -6.22 4.96
CA ASN A 80 6.06 -6.47 3.53
C ASN A 80 5.63 -7.87 3.09
N PRO A 81 5.94 -8.97 3.82
CA PRO A 81 5.42 -10.29 3.48
C PRO A 81 3.89 -10.37 3.43
N GLN A 82 3.18 -9.70 4.34
CA GLN A 82 1.71 -9.67 4.33
C GLN A 82 1.17 -8.95 3.09
N MET A 83 1.77 -7.81 2.70
CA MET A 83 1.38 -7.12 1.47
C MET A 83 1.67 -7.98 0.22
N VAL A 84 2.83 -8.66 0.17
CA VAL A 84 3.17 -9.52 -0.97
C VAL A 84 2.27 -10.74 -1.07
N ALA A 85 1.89 -11.35 0.06
CA ALA A 85 0.89 -12.41 0.11
C ALA A 85 -0.45 -11.92 -0.46
N ALA A 86 -0.90 -10.72 -0.05
CA ALA A 86 -2.11 -10.10 -0.57
C ALA A 86 -2.05 -9.84 -2.09
N PHE A 87 -0.90 -9.40 -2.63
CA PHE A 87 -0.75 -9.24 -4.10
C PHE A 87 -0.90 -10.56 -4.86
N ARG A 88 -0.52 -11.68 -4.22
CA ARG A 88 -0.60 -13.03 -4.78
C ARG A 88 -1.96 -13.71 -4.55
N GLY A 89 -2.84 -13.11 -3.74
CA GLY A 89 -4.10 -13.74 -3.35
C GLY A 89 -3.93 -14.92 -2.39
N GLU A 90 -2.84 -14.93 -1.61
CA GLU A 90 -2.49 -15.98 -0.66
C GLU A 90 -2.54 -15.44 0.78
N THR A 91 -2.64 -16.34 1.75
CA THR A 91 -2.41 -16.01 3.17
C THR A 91 -0.92 -15.76 3.44
N LEU A 92 -0.60 -15.07 4.54
CA LEU A 92 0.80 -14.89 4.96
C LEU A 92 1.50 -16.24 5.17
N GLU A 93 0.80 -17.22 5.77
CA GLU A 93 1.36 -18.55 6.04
C GLU A 93 1.75 -19.27 4.74
N GLU A 94 0.86 -19.27 3.74
CA GLU A 94 1.15 -19.83 2.41
C GLU A 94 2.34 -19.12 1.75
N PHE A 95 2.38 -17.80 1.82
CA PHE A 95 3.50 -17.04 1.29
C PHE A 95 4.83 -17.41 1.98
N LEU A 96 4.83 -17.54 3.30
CA LEU A 96 6.03 -17.86 4.08
C LEU A 96 6.56 -19.27 3.80
N LYS A 97 5.69 -20.24 3.50
CA LYS A 97 6.09 -21.59 3.01
C LYS A 97 6.91 -21.53 1.72
N THR A 98 6.77 -20.48 0.91
CA THR A 98 7.57 -20.30 -0.31
C THR A 98 8.98 -19.74 -0.04
N ARG A 99 9.29 -19.34 1.20
CA ARG A 99 10.58 -18.73 1.53
C ARG A 99 11.62 -19.76 1.90
N ARG A 100 12.78 -19.67 1.22
CA ARG A 100 13.99 -20.46 1.50
C ARG A 100 14.87 -19.78 2.56
N VAL A 101 14.27 -19.34 3.66
CA VAL A 101 14.98 -18.69 4.78
C VAL A 101 14.66 -19.47 6.05
N PRO A 102 15.66 -19.98 6.78
CA PRO A 102 15.43 -20.68 8.05
C PRO A 102 14.64 -19.79 9.02
N GLY A 103 13.53 -20.32 9.55
CA GLY A 103 12.71 -19.62 10.54
C GLY A 103 11.74 -18.57 10.00
N ALA A 104 11.52 -18.50 8.69
CA ALA A 104 10.38 -17.78 8.12
C ALA A 104 9.08 -18.52 8.49
N ARG A 105 8.28 -17.92 9.38
CA ARG A 105 7.00 -18.44 9.88
C ARG A 105 6.09 -17.27 10.25
#